data_AF-A0A2N0RNL4-F1
#
_entry.id   AF-A0A2N0RNL4-F1
#
_cell.length_a   1.000
_cell.length_b   1.000
_cell.length_c   1.000
_cell.angle_alpha   90.00
_cell.angle_beta   90.00
_cell.angle_gamma   90.00
#
_symmetry.space_group_name_H-M   'P 1'
#
loop_
_entity.id
_entity.type
_entity.pdbx_description
1 polymer ?
#
loop_
_entity_poly.entity_id
_entity_poly.type
_entity_poly.pdbx_seq_one_letter_code
_entity_poly.pdbx_strand_id
1 'polypeptide(L)'
;MNDLQALISHGGLTLVSKLEHTKNLDYSYGFVRKRDIFRDNRTQIILFAVYLIVVLLLISVVYCLNRREKIETKIGVVLKFILALVTFVFYTIHTYEDAKDVERLALASVLLLILPFVIKLSLGLFIISRESKTNPAFHVWLEKHRMITFFFTFLSGVDLDAITVLSSKLEESLKAPLSEKANKQIDDIEHVGFFLKDLPQLAVLVSV
;
A
#
# COMPACT_ATOMS: atom_id res chain seq x y z
N MET A 1 34.06 23.97 5.09
CA MET A 1 34.02 23.53 6.50
C MET A 1 34.32 24.75 7.37
N ASN A 2 33.32 25.55 7.72
CA ASN A 2 33.52 26.78 8.50
C ASN A 2 32.99 26.66 9.93
N ASP A 3 32.63 25.44 10.35
CA ASP A 3 32.09 25.20 11.68
C ASP A 3 33.17 24.64 12.59
N LEU A 4 33.45 25.35 13.68
CA LEU A 4 34.38 24.93 14.73
C LEU A 4 33.98 23.58 15.33
N GLN A 5 32.67 23.32 15.41
CA GLN A 5 32.15 22.03 15.88
C GLN A 5 32.51 20.88 14.93
N ALA A 6 32.52 21.13 13.61
CA ALA A 6 32.96 20.16 12.62
C ALA A 6 34.47 19.87 12.74
N LEU A 7 35.28 20.89 13.05
CA LEU A 7 36.73 20.74 13.23
C LEU A 7 37.08 19.93 14.48
N ILE A 8 36.33 20.10 15.57
CA ILE A 8 36.53 19.38 16.84
C ILE A 8 36.00 17.93 16.74
N SER A 9 34.80 17.73 16.17
CA SER A 9 34.21 16.39 16.00
C SER A 9 35.01 15.48 15.07
N HIS A 10 35.68 16.06 14.07
CA HIS A 10 36.57 15.35 13.15
C HIS A 10 38.05 15.56 13.51
N GLY A 11 38.35 15.85 14.78
CA GLY A 11 39.69 16.18 15.27
C GLY A 11 40.81 15.26 14.76
N GLY A 12 40.56 13.95 14.68
CA GLY A 12 41.54 12.98 14.16
C GLY A 12 41.96 13.18 12.70
N LEU A 13 41.17 13.91 11.90
CA LEU A 13 41.43 14.25 10.50
C LEU A 13 41.83 15.72 10.30
N THR A 14 41.69 16.57 11.33
CA THR A 14 41.91 18.02 11.24
C THR A 14 43.17 18.45 12.00
N LEU A 15 43.71 19.62 11.67
CA LEU A 15 44.89 20.20 12.32
C LEU A 15 44.68 20.51 13.82
N VAL A 16 43.42 20.58 14.27
CA VAL A 16 43.05 20.89 15.66
C VAL A 16 43.58 19.84 16.65
N SER A 17 43.68 18.56 16.25
CA SER A 17 44.26 17.52 17.13
C SER A 17 45.80 17.53 17.19
N LYS A 18 46.48 18.27 16.31
CA LYS A 18 47.95 18.30 16.20
C LYS A 18 48.59 19.53 16.82
N LEU A 19 47.80 20.53 17.20
CA LEU A 19 48.26 21.78 17.81
C LEU A 19 48.44 21.63 19.31
N GLU A 20 49.47 22.28 19.86
CA GLU A 20 49.94 22.10 21.24
C GLU A 20 48.88 22.36 22.30
N HIS A 21 48.01 23.34 22.06
CA HIS A 21 46.96 23.77 22.99
C HIS A 21 45.60 23.10 22.76
N THR A 22 45.41 22.40 21.64
CA THR A 22 44.10 21.84 21.26
C THR A 22 44.13 20.33 21.04
N LYS A 23 45.30 19.69 21.15
CA LYS A 23 45.49 18.23 21.03
C LYS A 23 44.69 17.38 22.04
N ASN A 24 44.36 17.97 23.19
CA ASN A 24 43.61 17.29 24.26
C ASN A 24 42.11 17.62 24.24
N LEU A 25 41.61 18.27 23.18
CA LEU A 25 40.19 18.49 23.02
C LEU A 25 39.50 17.13 22.85
N ASP A 26 38.62 16.82 23.77
CA ASP A 26 37.80 15.62 23.71
C ASP A 26 36.75 15.80 22.60
N TYR A 27 36.86 15.00 21.55
CA TYR A 27 35.93 15.01 20.41
C TYR A 27 34.52 14.53 20.81
N SER A 28 34.40 13.84 21.94
CA SER A 28 33.13 13.41 22.54
C SER A 28 32.56 14.42 23.55
N TYR A 29 33.28 15.52 23.81
CA TYR A 29 32.85 16.56 24.72
C TYR A 29 31.80 17.46 24.07
N GLY A 30 30.63 17.53 24.69
CA GLY A 30 29.48 18.31 24.23
C GLY A 30 28.23 17.45 24.07
N PHE A 31 27.06 18.08 24.15
CA PHE A 31 25.78 17.40 23.99
C PHE A 31 25.61 16.95 22.52
N VAL A 32 25.83 15.66 22.25
CA VAL A 32 25.41 15.04 21.00
C VAL A 32 23.90 14.92 21.06
N ARG A 33 23.19 15.80 20.33
CA ARG A 33 21.72 15.72 20.25
C ARG A 33 21.35 14.36 19.66
N LYS A 34 20.92 13.45 20.53
CA LYS A 34 20.35 12.15 20.13
C LYS A 34 19.07 12.46 19.35
N ARG A 35 18.93 11.90 18.16
CA ARG A 35 17.74 12.09 17.31
C ARG A 35 16.50 11.71 18.12
N ASP A 36 15.54 12.61 18.20
CA ASP A 36 14.28 12.37 18.90
C ASP A 36 13.28 11.84 17.89
N ILE A 37 13.15 10.52 17.82
CA ILE A 37 12.34 9.80 16.84
C ILE A 37 10.89 10.30 16.87
N PHE A 38 10.36 10.64 18.06
CA PHE A 38 8.98 11.09 18.20
C PHE A 38 8.77 12.50 17.66
N ARG A 39 9.77 13.36 17.81
CA ARG A 39 9.68 14.76 17.35
C ARG A 39 9.99 14.89 15.87
N ASP A 40 11.01 14.17 15.40
CA ASP A 40 11.48 14.27 14.02
C ASP A 40 10.53 13.53 13.04
N ASN A 41 9.85 12.46 13.48
CA ASN A 41 8.90 11.70 12.64
C ASN A 41 7.43 11.92 13.02
N ARG A 42 7.11 13.05 13.69
CA ARG A 42 5.78 13.31 14.26
C ARG A 42 4.64 13.16 13.23
N THR A 43 4.82 13.64 12.01
CA THR A 43 3.82 13.55 10.93
C THR A 43 3.57 12.12 10.48
N GLN A 44 4.65 11.34 10.27
CA GLN A 44 4.57 9.92 9.91
C GLN A 44 3.90 9.10 11.02
N ILE A 45 4.23 9.35 12.28
CA ILE A 45 3.61 8.66 13.43
C ILE A 45 2.11 8.97 13.52
N ILE A 46 1.70 10.23 13.29
CA ILE A 46 0.28 10.61 13.28
C ILE A 46 -0.45 9.94 12.11
N LEU A 47 0.13 9.96 10.90
CA LEU A 47 -0.43 9.30 9.73
C LEU A 47 -0.60 7.80 9.94
N PHE A 48 0.42 7.14 10.51
CA PHE A 48 0.37 5.72 10.84
C PHE A 48 -0.70 5.40 11.90
N ALA A 49 -0.80 6.22 12.95
CA ALA A 49 -1.82 6.04 13.99
C ALA A 49 -3.24 6.22 13.44
N VAL A 50 -3.47 7.23 12.58
CA VAL A 50 -4.76 7.45 11.91
C VAL A 50 -5.09 6.28 10.99
N TYR A 51 -4.13 5.82 10.19
CA TYR A 51 -4.28 4.64 9.35
C TYR A 51 -4.70 3.41 10.16
N LEU A 52 -4.00 3.14 11.27
CA LEU A 52 -4.26 1.98 12.12
C LEU A 52 -5.67 2.04 12.74
N ILE A 53 -6.12 3.23 13.16
CA ILE A 53 -7.50 3.43 13.66
C ILE A 53 -8.53 3.17 12.56
N VAL A 54 -8.33 3.70 11.35
CA VAL A 54 -9.25 3.51 10.21
C VAL A 54 -9.33 2.03 9.82
N VAL A 55 -8.20 1.34 9.74
CA VAL A 55 -8.15 -0.09 9.43
C VAL A 55 -8.85 -0.91 10.51
N LEU A 56 -8.60 -0.64 11.80
CA LEU A 56 -9.28 -1.35 12.90
C LEU A 56 -10.79 -1.10 12.90
N LEU A 57 -11.24 0.12 12.61
CA LEU A 57 -12.66 0.44 12.45
C LEU A 57 -13.29 -0.34 11.30
N LEU A 58 -12.64 -0.39 10.14
CA LEU A 58 -13.14 -1.11 8.98
C LEU A 58 -13.15 -2.64 9.21
N ILE A 59 -12.11 -3.20 9.84
CA ILE A 59 -12.08 -4.61 10.23
C ILE A 59 -13.18 -4.93 11.24
N SER A 60 -13.41 -4.05 12.23
CA SER A 60 -14.51 -4.17 13.19
C SER A 60 -15.88 -4.18 12.49
N VAL A 61 -16.08 -3.31 11.49
CA VAL A 61 -17.30 -3.28 10.68
C VAL A 61 -17.46 -4.59 9.91
N VAL A 62 -16.41 -5.06 9.22
CA VAL A 62 -16.44 -6.35 8.51
C VAL A 62 -16.74 -7.51 9.46
N TYR A 63 -16.09 -7.56 10.62
CA TYR A 63 -16.31 -8.59 11.65
C TYR A 63 -17.74 -8.55 12.20
N CYS A 64 -18.26 -7.35 12.51
CA CYS A 64 -19.63 -7.17 12.98
C CYS A 64 -20.66 -7.61 11.94
N LEU A 65 -20.42 -7.32 10.66
CA LEU A 65 -21.31 -7.71 9.57
C LEU A 65 -21.23 -9.22 9.31
N ASN A 66 -20.04 -9.82 9.38
CA ASN A 66 -19.86 -11.26 9.21
C ASN A 66 -20.48 -12.07 10.36
N ARG A 67 -20.48 -11.53 11.59
CA ARG A 67 -21.17 -12.12 12.75
C ARG A 67 -22.69 -12.07 12.63
N ARG A 68 -23.24 -11.13 11.85
CA ARG A 68 -24.65 -11.12 11.49
C ARG A 68 -24.82 -12.04 10.27
N GLU A 69 -24.98 -13.34 10.52
CA GLU A 69 -25.13 -14.47 9.57
C GLU A 69 -26.14 -14.30 8.40
N LYS A 70 -26.72 -13.12 8.19
CA LYS A 70 -27.73 -12.84 7.15
C LYS A 70 -27.32 -11.82 6.11
N ILE A 71 -26.18 -11.15 6.26
CA ILE A 71 -25.73 -10.18 5.27
C ILE A 71 -24.96 -10.95 4.20
N GLU A 72 -25.65 -11.16 3.07
CA GLU A 72 -25.17 -11.85 1.89
C GLU A 72 -23.69 -11.51 1.62
N THR A 73 -22.90 -12.54 1.34
CA THR A 73 -21.47 -12.52 0.96
C THR A 73 -21.05 -11.35 0.05
N LYS A 74 -22.00 -10.78 -0.68
CA LYS A 74 -21.90 -9.60 -1.56
C LYS A 74 -21.44 -8.30 -0.88
N ILE A 75 -21.93 -7.97 0.32
CA ILE A 75 -21.49 -6.73 1.02
C ILE A 75 -20.07 -6.89 1.56
N GLY A 76 -19.70 -8.10 1.99
CA GLY A 76 -18.36 -8.41 2.47
C GLY A 76 -17.28 -8.15 1.41
N VAL A 77 -17.52 -8.57 0.17
CA VAL A 77 -16.60 -8.31 -0.97
C VAL A 77 -16.41 -6.83 -1.21
N VAL A 78 -17.48 -6.03 -1.19
CA VAL A 78 -17.40 -4.57 -1.39
C VAL A 78 -16.57 -3.90 -0.28
N LEU A 79 -16.77 -4.31 0.97
CA LEU A 79 -16.00 -3.77 2.09
C LEU A 79 -14.52 -4.17 2.06
N LYS A 80 -14.21 -5.41 1.68
CA LYS A 80 -12.83 -5.86 1.45
C LYS A 80 -12.15 -5.00 0.39
N PHE A 81 -12.82 -4.78 -0.73
CA PHE A 81 -12.33 -3.93 -1.80
C PHE A 81 -12.10 -2.47 -1.35
N ILE A 82 -13.05 -1.88 -0.60
CA ILE A 82 -12.89 -0.54 -0.02
C ILE A 82 -11.68 -0.48 0.92
N LEU A 83 -11.47 -1.49 1.75
CA LEU A 83 -10.31 -1.57 2.64
C LEU A 83 -9.00 -1.60 1.85
N ALA A 84 -8.93 -2.42 0.80
CA ALA A 84 -7.76 -2.50 -0.08
C ALA A 84 -7.46 -1.15 -0.76
N LEU A 85 -8.50 -0.45 -1.22
CA LEU A 85 -8.38 0.90 -1.77
C LEU A 85 -7.79 1.90 -0.77
N VAL A 86 -8.31 1.91 0.45
CA VAL A 86 -7.82 2.78 1.53
C VAL A 86 -6.34 2.48 1.80
N THR A 87 -5.99 1.21 2.00
CA THR A 87 -4.60 0.79 2.22
C THR A 87 -3.68 1.20 1.08
N PHE A 88 -4.11 1.07 -0.18
CA PHE A 88 -3.34 1.50 -1.33
C PHE A 88 -3.08 3.01 -1.35
N VAL A 89 -4.09 3.83 -1.03
CA VAL A 89 -3.94 5.29 -0.95
C VAL A 89 -2.94 5.67 0.14
N PHE A 90 -3.06 5.09 1.33
CA PHE A 90 -2.12 5.35 2.44
C PHE A 90 -0.70 4.93 2.09
N TYR A 91 -0.51 3.75 1.50
CA TYR A 91 0.80 3.27 1.09
C TYR A 91 1.42 4.16 -0.01
N THR A 92 0.61 4.68 -0.93
CA THR A 92 1.07 5.62 -1.97
C THR A 92 1.52 6.95 -1.36
N ILE A 93 0.77 7.51 -0.41
CA ILE A 93 1.14 8.74 0.30
C ILE A 93 2.45 8.54 1.06
N HIS A 94 2.58 7.43 1.78
CA HIS A 94 3.79 7.12 2.54
C HIS A 94 5.01 6.95 1.64
N THR A 95 4.84 6.19 0.54
CA THR A 95 5.90 6.03 -0.48
C THR A 95 6.34 7.37 -1.07
N TYR A 96 5.42 8.32 -1.27
CA TYR A 96 5.73 9.65 -1.77
C TYR A 96 6.46 10.54 -0.75
N GLU A 97 6.16 10.39 0.54
CA GLU A 97 6.87 11.10 1.61
C GLU A 97 8.30 10.56 1.78
N ASP A 98 8.45 9.24 1.91
CA ASP A 98 9.77 8.61 2.08
C ASP A 98 10.68 8.79 0.87
N ALA A 99 10.08 8.92 -0.32
CA ALA A 99 10.82 9.16 -1.55
C ALA A 99 11.64 10.46 -1.53
N LYS A 100 11.30 11.41 -0.66
CA LYS A 100 12.02 12.68 -0.52
C LYS A 100 13.27 12.57 0.34
N ASP A 101 13.32 11.59 1.23
CA ASP A 101 14.36 11.50 2.26
C ASP A 101 15.47 10.50 1.90
N VAL A 102 15.14 9.37 1.24
CA VAL A 102 16.14 8.35 0.88
C VAL A 102 15.88 7.78 -0.52
N GLU A 103 16.63 8.26 -1.51
CA GLU A 103 16.46 7.94 -2.94
C GLU A 103 16.49 6.43 -3.27
N ARG A 104 17.30 5.65 -2.54
CA ARG A 104 17.37 4.18 -2.75
C ARG A 104 16.14 3.44 -2.21
N LEU A 105 15.59 3.87 -1.07
CA LEU A 105 14.33 3.32 -0.55
C LEU A 105 13.14 3.80 -1.37
N ALA A 106 13.18 5.05 -1.86
CA ALA A 106 12.20 5.61 -2.77
C ALA A 106 11.95 4.69 -3.98
N LEU A 107 13.03 4.30 -4.65
CA LEU A 107 12.97 3.48 -5.85
C LEU A 107 12.41 2.09 -5.53
N ALA A 108 12.84 1.46 -4.43
CA ALA A 108 12.35 0.16 -4.01
C ALA A 108 10.84 0.18 -3.67
N SER A 109 10.39 1.17 -2.91
CA SER A 109 8.97 1.33 -2.54
C SER A 109 8.09 1.61 -3.75
N VAL A 110 8.55 2.45 -4.69
CA VAL A 110 7.82 2.71 -5.95
C VAL A 110 7.74 1.46 -6.81
N LEU A 111 8.80 0.67 -6.92
CA LEU A 111 8.76 -0.61 -7.64
C LEU A 111 7.78 -1.60 -6.99
N LEU A 112 7.77 -1.68 -5.65
CA LEU A 112 6.83 -2.50 -4.90
C LEU A 112 5.38 -2.02 -4.98
N LEU A 113 5.13 -0.76 -5.37
CA LEU A 113 3.81 -0.23 -5.68
C LEU A 113 3.39 -0.57 -7.12
N ILE A 114 4.23 -0.22 -8.09
CA ILE A 114 3.89 -0.29 -9.52
C ILE A 114 3.86 -1.72 -10.03
N LEU A 115 4.84 -2.55 -9.66
CA LEU A 115 4.96 -3.90 -10.21
C LEU A 115 3.74 -4.78 -9.88
N PRO A 116 3.27 -4.87 -8.62
CA PRO A 116 2.06 -5.63 -8.31
C PRO A 116 0.82 -5.03 -8.95
N PHE A 117 0.74 -3.69 -9.06
CA PHE A 117 -0.37 -3.01 -9.70
C PHE A 117 -0.51 -3.41 -11.18
N VAL A 118 0.59 -3.40 -11.93
CA VAL A 118 0.61 -3.79 -13.35
C VAL A 118 0.27 -5.26 -13.53
N ILE A 119 0.78 -6.14 -12.67
CA ILE A 119 0.48 -7.58 -12.71
C ILE A 119 -1.02 -7.82 -12.46
N LYS A 120 -1.57 -7.26 -11.38
CA LYS A 120 -3.01 -7.41 -11.06
C LYS A 120 -3.89 -6.83 -12.16
N LEU A 121 -3.57 -5.64 -12.67
CA LEU A 121 -4.33 -5.03 -13.77
C LEU A 121 -4.33 -5.90 -15.03
N SER A 122 -3.17 -6.49 -15.37
CA SER A 122 -3.03 -7.41 -16.51
C SER A 122 -3.87 -8.68 -16.31
N LEU A 123 -3.87 -9.24 -15.10
CA LEU A 123 -4.70 -10.39 -14.74
C LEU A 123 -6.19 -10.06 -14.79
N GLY A 124 -6.59 -8.89 -14.29
CA GLY A 124 -7.97 -8.42 -14.35
C GLY A 124 -8.46 -8.24 -15.78
N LEU A 125 -7.66 -7.61 -16.64
CA LEU A 125 -7.92 -7.50 -18.07
C LEU A 125 -8.07 -8.87 -18.74
N PHE A 126 -7.20 -9.83 -18.39
CA PHE A 126 -7.28 -11.19 -18.90
C PHE A 126 -8.57 -11.90 -18.47
N ILE A 127 -8.95 -11.79 -17.20
CA ILE A 127 -10.18 -12.40 -16.66
C ILE A 127 -11.41 -11.84 -17.36
N ILE A 128 -11.55 -10.51 -17.44
CA ILE A 128 -12.69 -9.85 -18.11
C ILE A 128 -12.74 -10.22 -19.60
N SER A 129 -11.60 -10.22 -20.28
CA SER A 129 -11.54 -10.57 -21.71
C SER A 129 -11.90 -12.03 -21.97
N ARG A 130 -11.45 -12.93 -21.09
CA ARG A 130 -11.80 -14.35 -21.16
C ARG A 130 -13.29 -14.55 -20.89
N GLU A 131 -13.81 -13.94 -19.83
CA GLU A 131 -15.21 -14.06 -19.43
C GLU A 131 -16.14 -13.54 -20.52
N SER A 132 -15.82 -12.39 -21.14
CA SER A 132 -16.56 -11.84 -22.29
C SER A 132 -16.59 -12.79 -23.50
N LYS A 133 -15.55 -13.61 -23.70
CA LYS A 133 -15.52 -14.59 -24.81
C LYS A 133 -16.24 -15.89 -24.48
N THR A 134 -16.21 -16.33 -23.22
CA THR A 134 -16.73 -17.65 -22.83
C THR A 134 -18.16 -17.61 -22.29
N ASN A 135 -18.64 -16.44 -21.85
CA ASN A 135 -19.94 -16.26 -21.24
C ASN A 135 -20.75 -15.21 -22.02
N PRO A 136 -21.67 -15.65 -22.91
CA PRO A 136 -22.49 -14.75 -23.72
C PRO A 136 -23.35 -13.77 -22.89
N ALA A 137 -23.83 -14.20 -21.73
CA ALA A 137 -24.62 -13.33 -20.85
C ALA A 137 -23.77 -12.20 -20.28
N PHE A 138 -22.52 -12.49 -19.90
CA PHE A 138 -21.56 -11.48 -19.45
C PHE A 138 -21.18 -10.53 -20.59
N HIS A 139 -21.00 -11.04 -21.81
CA HIS A 139 -20.72 -10.21 -22.98
C HIS A 139 -21.81 -9.16 -23.23
N VAL A 140 -23.08 -9.59 -23.29
CA VAL A 140 -24.22 -8.69 -23.49
C VAL A 140 -24.33 -7.68 -22.35
N TRP A 141 -24.09 -8.12 -21.12
CA TRP A 141 -24.11 -7.23 -19.95
C TRP A 141 -22.97 -6.19 -20.00
N LEU A 142 -21.75 -6.59 -20.40
CA LEU A 142 -20.57 -5.74 -20.53
C LEU A 142 -20.79 -4.65 -21.57
N GLU A 143 -21.37 -4.98 -22.73
CA GLU A 143 -21.69 -4.00 -23.77
C GLU A 143 -22.64 -2.92 -23.25
N LYS A 144 -23.63 -3.30 -22.42
CA LYS A 144 -24.55 -2.35 -21.76
C LYS A 144 -23.85 -1.51 -20.66
N HIS A 145 -22.86 -2.06 -19.98
CA HIS A 145 -22.22 -1.49 -18.78
C HIS A 145 -20.71 -1.27 -18.97
N ARG A 146 -20.31 -0.84 -20.16
CA ARG A 146 -18.91 -0.79 -20.58
C ARG A 146 -18.04 0.14 -19.70
N MET A 147 -18.54 1.33 -19.38
CA MET A 147 -17.81 2.32 -18.58
C MET A 147 -17.53 1.81 -17.15
N ILE A 148 -18.53 1.24 -16.48
CA ILE A 148 -18.36 0.72 -15.12
C ILE A 148 -17.44 -0.51 -15.13
N THR A 149 -17.52 -1.35 -16.17
CA THR A 149 -16.62 -2.50 -16.31
C THR A 149 -15.17 -2.05 -16.48
N PHE A 150 -14.89 -1.06 -17.34
CA PHE A 150 -13.54 -0.53 -17.49
C PHE A 150 -13.02 0.11 -16.20
N PHE A 151 -13.86 0.83 -15.47
CA PHE A 151 -13.51 1.44 -14.20
C PHE A 151 -13.10 0.38 -13.16
N PHE A 152 -13.92 -0.66 -12.95
CA PHE A 152 -13.59 -1.74 -12.01
C PHE A 152 -12.44 -2.62 -12.51
N THR A 153 -12.27 -2.75 -13.82
CA THR A 153 -11.08 -3.42 -14.39
C THR A 153 -9.81 -2.62 -14.11
N PHE A 154 -9.84 -1.30 -14.21
CA PHE A 154 -8.70 -0.45 -13.81
C PHE A 154 -8.41 -0.58 -12.32
N LEU A 155 -9.46 -0.54 -11.48
CA LEU A 155 -9.35 -0.73 -10.04
C LEU A 155 -8.86 -2.11 -9.63
N SER A 156 -9.00 -3.12 -10.51
CA SER A 156 -8.44 -4.45 -10.29
C SER A 156 -6.91 -4.44 -10.12
N GLY A 157 -6.22 -3.40 -10.63
CA GLY A 157 -4.81 -3.19 -10.36
C GLY A 157 -4.49 -2.98 -8.87
N VAL A 158 -5.41 -2.38 -8.12
CA VAL A 158 -5.29 -2.27 -6.66
C VAL A 158 -5.58 -3.61 -6.01
N ASP A 159 -6.75 -4.17 -6.35
CA ASP A 159 -7.28 -5.40 -5.79
C ASP A 159 -8.28 -6.05 -6.76
N LEU A 160 -8.09 -7.32 -7.10
CA LEU A 160 -8.91 -8.04 -8.07
C LEU A 160 -10.36 -8.23 -7.60
N ASP A 161 -10.66 -8.12 -6.29
CA ASP A 161 -12.03 -8.13 -5.79
C ASP A 161 -12.87 -6.99 -6.38
N ALA A 162 -12.23 -5.94 -6.95
CA ALA A 162 -12.90 -4.94 -7.77
C ALA A 162 -13.79 -5.58 -8.86
N ILE A 163 -13.34 -6.67 -9.48
CA ILE A 163 -14.13 -7.38 -10.50
C ILE A 163 -15.29 -8.11 -9.84
N THR A 164 -15.06 -8.75 -8.69
CA THR A 164 -16.11 -9.44 -7.93
C THR A 164 -17.21 -8.47 -7.47
N VAL A 165 -16.87 -7.19 -7.18
CA VAL A 165 -17.84 -6.12 -6.88
C VAL A 165 -18.85 -5.91 -8.01
N LEU A 166 -18.47 -6.13 -9.28
CA LEU A 166 -19.40 -6.05 -10.41
C LEU A 166 -20.54 -7.08 -10.30
N SER A 167 -20.39 -8.14 -9.49
CA SER A 167 -21.42 -9.15 -9.22
C SER A 167 -22.10 -9.02 -7.84
N SER A 168 -21.83 -7.93 -7.11
CA SER A 168 -22.34 -7.70 -5.74
C SER A 168 -23.86 -7.48 -5.65
N LYS A 169 -24.55 -7.28 -6.78
CA LYS A 169 -26.00 -7.04 -6.88
C LYS A 169 -26.52 -5.83 -6.07
N LEU A 170 -25.64 -4.92 -5.63
CA LEU A 170 -26.00 -3.72 -4.89
C LEU A 170 -26.82 -2.73 -5.74
N GLU A 171 -26.53 -2.69 -7.04
CA GLU A 171 -27.21 -1.85 -8.02
C GLU A 171 -27.41 -2.65 -9.33
N GLU A 172 -28.28 -2.20 -10.25
CA GLU A 172 -28.48 -2.87 -11.55
C GLU A 172 -27.18 -2.92 -12.38
N SER A 173 -26.38 -1.85 -12.30
CA SER A 173 -25.04 -1.72 -12.88
C SER A 173 -23.97 -2.62 -12.23
N LEU A 174 -24.30 -3.29 -11.12
CA LEU A 174 -23.43 -4.20 -10.36
C LEU A 174 -24.04 -5.61 -10.26
N LYS A 175 -24.81 -6.02 -11.27
CA LYS A 175 -25.39 -7.37 -11.43
C LYS A 175 -24.73 -8.15 -12.58
N ALA A 176 -23.41 -8.03 -12.72
CA ALA A 176 -22.66 -8.75 -13.74
C ALA A 176 -22.83 -10.27 -13.55
N PRO A 177 -23.17 -11.03 -14.61
CA PRO A 177 -23.30 -12.48 -14.55
C PRO A 177 -21.93 -13.15 -14.64
N LEU A 178 -21.05 -12.90 -13.67
CA LEU A 178 -19.73 -13.52 -13.55
C LEU A 178 -19.87 -15.02 -13.26
N SER A 179 -19.10 -15.84 -13.99
CA SER A 179 -19.04 -17.28 -13.75
C SER A 179 -18.36 -17.62 -12.42
N GLU A 180 -18.77 -18.73 -11.79
CA GLU A 180 -18.10 -19.24 -10.59
C GLU A 180 -16.61 -19.52 -10.83
N LYS A 181 -16.26 -19.90 -12.07
CA LYS A 181 -14.87 -20.12 -12.47
C LYS A 181 -14.04 -18.83 -12.42
N ALA A 182 -14.60 -17.70 -12.87
CA ALA A 182 -13.94 -16.41 -12.78
C ALA A 182 -13.78 -15.98 -11.32
N ASN A 183 -14.82 -16.09 -10.49
CA ASN A 183 -14.76 -15.78 -9.07
C ASN A 183 -13.71 -16.62 -8.34
N LYS A 184 -13.70 -17.94 -8.56
CA LYS A 184 -12.69 -18.82 -7.96
C LYS A 184 -11.28 -18.47 -8.40
N GLN A 185 -11.09 -18.13 -9.68
CA GLN A 185 -9.79 -17.69 -10.18
C GLN A 185 -9.33 -16.37 -9.52
N ILE A 186 -10.24 -15.42 -9.29
CA ILE A 186 -9.95 -14.18 -8.55
C ILE A 186 -9.54 -14.51 -7.11
N ASP A 187 -10.34 -15.31 -6.40
CA ASP A 187 -10.07 -15.71 -5.02
C ASP A 187 -8.70 -16.40 -4.90
N ASP A 188 -8.37 -17.34 -5.79
CA ASP A 188 -7.10 -18.05 -5.78
C ASP A 188 -5.91 -17.09 -6.01
N ILE A 189 -6.04 -16.13 -6.93
CA ILE A 189 -4.98 -15.14 -7.21
C ILE A 189 -4.81 -14.19 -6.02
N GLU A 190 -5.87 -13.70 -5.41
CA GLU A 190 -5.78 -12.79 -4.26
C GLU A 190 -5.16 -13.48 -3.04
N HIS A 191 -5.51 -14.75 -2.80
CA HIS A 191 -4.84 -15.54 -1.75
C HIS A 191 -3.34 -15.67 -1.98
N VAL A 192 -2.89 -15.91 -3.22
CA VAL A 192 -1.46 -15.97 -3.55
C VAL A 192 -0.81 -14.58 -3.49
N GLY A 193 -1.51 -13.56 -3.96
CA GLY A 193 -1.05 -12.17 -3.99
C GLY A 193 -0.74 -11.62 -2.60
N PHE A 194 -1.56 -11.97 -1.59
CA PHE A 194 -1.33 -11.61 -0.19
C PHE A 194 0.07 -12.02 0.31
N PHE A 195 0.51 -13.25 0.00
CA PHE A 195 1.83 -13.73 0.42
C PHE A 195 2.98 -13.07 -0.33
N LEU A 196 2.79 -12.72 -1.60
CA LEU A 196 3.86 -12.19 -2.46
C LEU A 196 4.04 -10.67 -2.37
N LYS A 197 2.95 -9.93 -2.08
CA LYS A 197 2.95 -8.47 -2.09
C LYS A 197 2.96 -7.89 -0.68
N ASP A 198 2.06 -8.36 0.19
CA ASP A 198 1.81 -7.67 1.46
C ASP A 198 2.92 -7.96 2.48
N LEU A 199 3.55 -9.15 2.43
CA LEU A 199 4.70 -9.48 3.27
C LEU A 199 5.95 -8.63 2.97
N PRO A 200 6.40 -8.49 1.70
CA PRO A 200 7.50 -7.58 1.37
C PRO A 200 7.21 -6.10 1.67
N GLN A 201 5.96 -5.65 1.45
CA GLN A 201 5.57 -4.27 1.76
C GLN A 201 5.60 -3.99 3.26
N LEU A 202 5.16 -4.94 4.10
CA LEU A 202 5.31 -4.86 5.55
C LEU A 202 6.77 -4.84 6.00
N ALA A 203 7.64 -5.62 5.35
CA ALA A 203 9.06 -5.63 5.66
C ALA A 203 9.70 -4.26 5.41
N VAL A 204 9.37 -3.58 4.30
CA VAL A 204 9.85 -2.23 3.99
C VAL A 204 9.31 -1.20 4.99
N LEU A 205 8.02 -1.27 5.32
CA LEU A 205 7.40 -0.36 6.29
C LEU A 205 8.03 -0.45 7.69
N VAL A 206 8.51 -1.63 8.11
CA VAL A 206 9.13 -1.85 9.43
C VAL A 206 10.65 -1.58 9.42
N SER A 207 11.28 -1.52 8.24
CA SER A 207 12.73 -1.29 8.11
C SER A 207 13.13 0.18 7.91
N VAL A 208 12.16 1.09 7.93
CA VAL A 208 12.32 2.56 8.07
C VAL A 208 12.17 2.95 9.54
#